data_AF-A0A9P5F237-F1
#
_entry.id   AF-A0A9P5F237-F1
#
_cell.length_a   1.000
_cell.length_b   1.000
_cell.length_c   1.000
_cell.angle_alpha   90.00
_cell.angle_beta   90.00
_cell.angle_gamma   90.00
#
_symmetry.space_group_name_H-M   'P 1'
#
loop_
_entity.id
_entity.type
_entity.pdbx_description
1 polymer ?
#
loop_
_entity_poly.entity_id
_entity_poly.type
_entity_poly.pdbx_seq_one_letter_code
_entity_poly.pdbx_strand_id
1 'polypeptide(L)'
;MRNGDESLGRLYYRLHYIIECDILTEVDGIPSDKTFEVLNKTNDESMSGFLESHLWLRSHLNKVLQYLYSTSKAYAQPHELADLVCNLSADLRGWFQSQPLGAQFARDATAFSMSVPTMPLRKREIALRYFACAFLLHRPVLYFFLHKDMEYTVRPPDTQALRSDQAPWILESCRDCIEGATLFVHFSCISMDSQSSKMERSYRSWCDIQLLFAAYLVLVQVKSVPALVPIFRVLGDMENLLDQAERMFELFPVDSLKIRKSLEVLRSQRQNLDAASPVYSHGSV
;
A
#
# COMPACT_ATOMS: atom_id res chain seq x y z
N MET A 1 30.76 -27.05 1.32
CA MET A 1 29.64 -26.28 1.92
C MET A 1 29.36 -24.99 1.14
N ARG A 2 29.39 -24.99 -0.21
CA ARG A 2 29.10 -23.81 -1.06
C ARG A 2 27.78 -23.91 -1.86
N ASN A 3 27.15 -25.08 -1.85
CA ASN A 3 25.99 -25.37 -2.72
C ASN A 3 24.63 -25.04 -2.06
N GLY A 4 24.59 -24.78 -0.74
CA GLY A 4 23.35 -24.48 0.00
C GLY A 4 22.88 -23.03 -0.21
N ASP A 5 23.76 -22.07 0.02
CA ASP A 5 23.52 -20.62 -0.14
C ASP A 5 23.04 -20.25 -1.56
N GLU A 6 23.67 -20.81 -2.61
CA GLU A 6 23.26 -20.56 -4.00
C GLU A 6 21.85 -21.09 -4.33
N SER A 7 21.35 -22.07 -3.58
CA SER A 7 20.04 -22.66 -3.84
C SER A 7 18.90 -21.80 -3.26
N LEU A 8 19.10 -21.24 -2.06
CA LEU A 8 18.15 -20.36 -1.39
C LEU A 8 18.09 -18.98 -2.08
N GLY A 9 19.23 -18.44 -2.51
CA GLY A 9 19.26 -17.20 -3.29
C GLY A 9 18.50 -17.33 -4.62
N ARG A 10 18.66 -18.45 -5.33
CA ARG A 10 17.89 -18.75 -6.56
C ARG A 10 16.41 -18.97 -6.30
N LEU A 11 16.04 -19.59 -5.19
CA LEU A 11 14.64 -19.77 -4.79
C LEU A 11 14.00 -18.42 -4.47
N TYR A 12 14.69 -17.56 -3.73
CA TYR A 12 14.23 -16.19 -3.49
C TYR A 12 14.09 -15.42 -4.80
N TYR A 13 15.03 -15.53 -5.74
CA TYR A 13 14.91 -14.86 -7.05
C TYR A 13 13.62 -15.26 -7.77
N ARG A 14 13.31 -16.56 -7.80
CA ARG A 14 12.04 -17.06 -8.38
C ARG A 14 10.83 -16.57 -7.60
N LEU A 15 10.88 -16.57 -6.27
CA LEU A 15 9.81 -16.06 -5.43
C LEU A 15 9.62 -14.55 -5.62
N HIS A 16 10.71 -13.79 -5.67
CA HIS A 16 10.74 -12.35 -5.87
C HIS A 16 10.13 -11.98 -7.21
N TYR A 17 10.51 -12.70 -8.27
CA TYR A 17 9.85 -12.59 -9.57
C TYR A 17 8.35 -12.87 -9.44
N ILE A 18 7.93 -13.97 -8.80
CA ILE A 18 6.50 -14.29 -8.57
C ILE A 18 5.78 -13.20 -7.72
N ILE A 19 6.48 -12.56 -6.79
CA ILE A 19 5.96 -11.50 -5.92
C ILE A 19 5.85 -10.16 -6.67
N GLU A 20 6.81 -9.84 -7.55
CA GLU A 20 6.79 -8.62 -8.38
C GLU A 20 5.86 -8.73 -9.58
N CYS A 21 5.64 -9.94 -10.09
CA CYS A 21 4.68 -10.23 -11.16
C CYS A 21 3.23 -10.01 -10.74
N ASP A 22 2.96 -9.70 -9.47
CA ASP A 22 1.58 -9.57 -9.01
C ASP A 22 1.37 -8.58 -7.85
N ILE A 23 1.03 -7.34 -8.22
CA ILE A 23 -0.27 -6.74 -7.88
C ILE A 23 -0.84 -6.14 -9.19
N LEU A 24 -1.54 -6.97 -9.99
CA LEU A 24 -2.34 -6.61 -11.18
C LEU A 24 -1.61 -6.46 -12.55
N THR A 25 -1.08 -7.57 -13.06
CA THR A 25 -0.58 -7.87 -14.43
C THR A 25 0.93 -7.70 -14.68
N GLU A 26 1.47 -8.75 -15.33
CA GLU A 26 2.84 -8.89 -15.83
C GLU A 26 3.28 -7.68 -16.67
N VAL A 27 4.55 -7.27 -16.51
CA VAL A 27 5.59 -7.16 -17.56
C VAL A 27 6.79 -6.42 -16.95
N ASP A 28 7.92 -7.14 -16.90
CA ASP A 28 9.30 -6.70 -16.64
C ASP A 28 9.70 -6.33 -15.20
N GLY A 29 9.46 -7.23 -14.24
CA GLY A 29 10.33 -7.34 -13.07
C GLY A 29 11.54 -8.20 -13.43
N ILE A 30 12.61 -7.63 -14.00
CA ILE A 30 13.90 -8.32 -14.00
C ILE A 30 14.49 -8.07 -12.61
N PRO A 31 14.59 -9.08 -11.73
CA PRO A 31 15.24 -8.89 -10.45
C PRO A 31 16.69 -8.48 -10.76
N SER A 32 17.12 -7.32 -10.26
CA SER A 32 18.47 -6.86 -10.57
C SER A 32 19.50 -7.87 -10.03
N ASP A 33 20.55 -8.16 -10.80
CA ASP A 33 21.68 -9.02 -10.38
C ASP A 33 22.28 -8.61 -9.03
N LYS A 34 22.02 -7.37 -8.60
CA LYS A 34 22.52 -6.76 -7.36
C LYS A 34 21.68 -7.11 -6.13
N THR A 35 20.39 -7.38 -6.29
CA THR A 35 19.53 -7.95 -5.23
C THR A 35 20.04 -9.34 -4.85
N PHE A 36 20.51 -10.11 -5.84
CA PHE A 36 21.12 -11.42 -5.64
C PHE A 36 22.45 -11.35 -4.88
N GLU A 37 23.29 -10.35 -5.14
CA GLU A 37 24.57 -10.17 -4.41
C GLU A 37 24.41 -9.75 -2.95
N VAL A 38 23.41 -8.94 -2.62
CA VAL A 38 23.12 -8.52 -1.23
C VAL A 38 22.54 -9.67 -0.41
N LEU A 39 21.79 -10.56 -1.06
CA LEU A 39 21.10 -11.67 -0.40
C LEU A 39 22.00 -12.88 -0.11
N ASN A 40 23.01 -13.14 -0.95
CA ASN A 40 23.95 -14.26 -0.79
C ASN A 40 25.06 -14.03 0.26
N LYS A 41 25.05 -12.90 1.00
CA LYS A 41 26.09 -12.56 1.99
C LYS A 41 25.74 -12.91 3.44
N THR A 42 24.73 -13.73 3.70
CA THR A 42 24.19 -13.95 5.06
C THR A 42 23.83 -15.41 5.34
N ASN A 43 24.04 -15.83 6.59
CA ASN A 43 23.74 -17.18 7.11
C ASN A 43 22.32 -17.72 6.75
N ASP A 44 22.26 -19.01 6.43
CA ASP A 44 21.07 -19.77 5.99
C ASP A 44 19.81 -19.57 6.88
N GLU A 45 19.95 -19.54 8.22
CA GLU A 45 18.80 -19.40 9.15
C GLU A 45 18.10 -18.04 9.04
N SER A 46 18.87 -16.96 8.82
CA SER A 46 18.32 -15.61 8.63
C SER A 46 17.54 -15.51 7.31
N MET A 47 17.94 -16.29 6.30
CA MET A 47 17.29 -16.32 5.00
C MET A 47 15.97 -17.12 5.03
N SER A 48 15.92 -18.21 5.79
CA SER A 48 14.71 -19.02 5.96
C SER A 48 13.56 -18.23 6.57
N GLY A 49 13.79 -17.51 7.69
CA GLY A 49 12.73 -16.72 8.34
C GLY A 49 12.25 -15.53 7.49
N PHE A 50 13.15 -14.94 6.70
CA PHE A 50 12.80 -13.91 5.73
C PHE A 50 11.89 -14.48 4.62
N LEU A 51 12.24 -15.64 4.06
CA LEU A 51 11.44 -16.32 3.03
C LEU A 51 10.05 -16.73 3.56
N GLU A 52 9.99 -17.28 4.77
CA GLU A 52 8.73 -17.67 5.42
C GLU A 52 7.80 -16.47 5.61
N SER A 53 8.36 -15.33 6.06
CA SER A 53 7.61 -14.08 6.20
C SER A 53 7.04 -13.59 4.87
N HIS A 54 7.81 -13.67 3.78
CA HIS A 54 7.32 -13.35 2.43
C HIS A 54 6.19 -14.26 1.99
N LEU A 55 6.35 -15.58 2.15
CA LEU A 55 5.35 -16.56 1.73
C LEU A 55 4.05 -16.39 2.52
N TRP A 56 4.15 -16.15 3.82
CA TRP A 56 2.99 -15.90 4.67
C TRP A 56 2.24 -14.64 4.23
N LEU A 57 2.95 -13.51 4.09
CA LEU A 57 2.35 -12.24 3.68
C LEU A 57 1.73 -12.33 2.27
N ARG A 58 2.38 -13.03 1.34
CA ARG A 58 1.84 -13.28 0.01
C ARG A 58 0.58 -14.13 0.06
N SER A 59 0.58 -15.20 0.85
CA SER A 59 -0.62 -16.03 1.06
C SER A 59 -1.76 -15.21 1.65
N HIS A 60 -1.46 -14.35 2.62
CA HIS A 60 -2.44 -13.47 3.24
C HIS A 60 -3.01 -12.44 2.25
N LEU A 61 -2.16 -11.79 1.46
CA LEU A 61 -2.59 -10.89 0.39
C LEU A 61 -3.49 -11.60 -0.63
N ASN A 62 -3.15 -12.84 -1.02
CA ASN A 62 -3.99 -13.60 -1.94
C ASN A 62 -5.37 -13.90 -1.35
N LYS A 63 -5.47 -14.17 -0.04
CA LYS A 63 -6.77 -14.31 0.64
C LYS A 63 -7.56 -13.00 0.59
N VAL A 64 -6.92 -11.85 0.84
CA VAL A 64 -7.54 -10.52 0.72
C VAL A 64 -8.11 -10.33 -0.68
N LEU A 65 -7.31 -10.56 -1.72
CA LEU A 65 -7.74 -10.41 -3.11
C LEU A 65 -8.87 -11.38 -3.46
N GLN A 66 -8.76 -12.65 -3.08
CA GLN A 66 -9.77 -13.67 -3.35
C GLN A 66 -11.12 -13.36 -2.67
N TYR A 67 -11.10 -12.96 -1.40
CA TYR A 67 -12.32 -12.80 -0.61
C TYR A 67 -12.97 -11.43 -0.72
N LEU A 68 -12.23 -10.38 -1.07
CA LEU A 68 -12.76 -9.02 -1.13
C LEU A 68 -12.84 -8.45 -2.56
N TYR A 69 -12.04 -8.95 -3.49
CA TYR A 69 -11.99 -8.46 -4.88
C TYR A 69 -12.55 -9.45 -5.90
N SER A 70 -13.25 -10.50 -5.46
CA SER A 70 -13.98 -11.37 -6.37
C SER A 70 -15.16 -10.64 -7.02
N THR A 71 -15.57 -11.10 -8.20
CA THR A 71 -16.77 -10.59 -8.88
C THR A 71 -18.03 -10.72 -8.03
N SER A 72 -18.11 -11.75 -7.16
CA SER A 72 -19.22 -11.93 -6.21
C SER A 72 -19.27 -10.90 -5.08
N LYS A 73 -18.20 -10.12 -4.90
CA LYS A 73 -18.07 -9.07 -3.87
C LYS A 73 -17.95 -7.68 -4.47
N ALA A 74 -18.09 -7.56 -5.80
CA ALA A 74 -18.20 -6.26 -6.44
C ALA A 74 -19.36 -5.48 -5.81
N TYR A 75 -19.09 -4.24 -5.38
CA TYR A 75 -20.09 -3.35 -4.76
C TYR A 75 -20.70 -3.88 -3.46
N ALA A 76 -20.00 -4.79 -2.76
CA ALA A 76 -20.45 -5.28 -1.46
C ALA A 76 -20.53 -4.14 -0.43
N GLN A 77 -21.60 -4.13 0.36
CA GLN A 77 -21.79 -3.17 1.43
C GLN A 77 -20.92 -3.54 2.65
N PRO A 78 -20.54 -2.58 3.51
CA PRO A 78 -19.60 -2.84 4.61
C PRO A 78 -20.04 -3.96 5.55
N HIS A 79 -21.34 -4.09 5.82
CA HIS A 79 -21.86 -5.17 6.66
C HIS A 79 -21.65 -6.56 6.06
N GLU A 80 -21.62 -6.69 4.73
CA GLU A 80 -21.35 -7.94 4.00
C GLU A 80 -19.86 -8.33 4.01
N LEU A 81 -19.00 -7.38 4.41
CA LEU A 81 -17.54 -7.52 4.48
C LEU A 81 -17.02 -7.57 5.92
N ALA A 82 -17.83 -7.19 6.91
CA ALA A 82 -17.41 -6.97 8.29
C ALA A 82 -16.63 -8.16 8.89
N ASP A 83 -17.18 -9.38 8.80
CA ASP A 83 -16.54 -10.58 9.33
C ASP A 83 -15.24 -10.91 8.58
N LEU A 84 -15.22 -10.74 7.26
CA LEU A 84 -14.03 -11.00 6.44
C LEU A 84 -12.90 -10.02 6.79
N VAL A 85 -13.22 -8.73 6.86
CA VAL A 85 -12.26 -7.69 7.22
C VAL A 85 -11.74 -7.92 8.63
N CYS A 86 -12.63 -8.17 9.60
CA CYS A 86 -12.25 -8.43 10.98
C CYS A 86 -11.30 -9.63 11.12
N ASN A 87 -11.65 -10.76 10.50
CA ASN A 87 -10.86 -11.99 10.59
C ASN A 87 -9.49 -11.84 9.90
N LEU A 88 -9.45 -11.26 8.68
CA LEU A 88 -8.18 -11.02 7.98
C LEU A 88 -7.31 -10.01 8.72
N SER A 89 -7.88 -8.94 9.27
CA SER A 89 -7.15 -7.97 10.09
C SER A 89 -6.62 -8.62 11.38
N ALA A 90 -7.37 -9.55 11.98
CA ALA A 90 -6.92 -10.29 13.16
C ALA A 90 -5.76 -11.23 12.83
N ASP A 91 -5.85 -11.99 11.74
CA ASP A 91 -4.78 -12.87 11.25
C ASP A 91 -3.49 -12.08 10.97
N LEU A 92 -3.59 -10.95 10.27
CA LEU A 92 -2.45 -10.09 9.94
C LEU A 92 -1.77 -9.53 11.20
N ARG A 93 -2.57 -9.06 12.17
CA ARG A 93 -2.06 -8.60 13.46
C ARG A 93 -1.44 -9.72 14.28
N GLY A 94 -2.08 -10.88 14.31
CA GLY A 94 -1.59 -12.07 15.02
C GLY A 94 -0.22 -12.52 14.49
N TRP A 95 -0.07 -12.58 13.17
CA TRP A 95 1.22 -12.87 12.54
C TRP A 95 2.29 -11.84 12.88
N PHE A 96 1.95 -10.55 12.84
CA PHE A 96 2.90 -9.50 13.19
C PHE A 96 3.37 -9.63 14.65
N GLN A 97 2.44 -9.90 15.56
CA GLN A 97 2.72 -10.09 16.98
C GLN A 97 3.52 -11.35 17.28
N SER A 98 3.40 -12.39 16.45
CA SER A 98 4.20 -13.61 16.60
C SER A 98 5.64 -13.47 16.12
N GLN A 99 5.98 -12.37 15.42
CA GLN A 99 7.36 -12.13 14.97
C GLN A 99 8.28 -11.80 16.14
N PRO A 100 9.56 -12.20 16.10
CA PRO A 100 10.55 -11.76 17.08
C PRO A 100 10.63 -10.24 17.16
N LEU A 101 10.90 -9.68 18.34
CA LEU A 101 10.95 -8.22 18.55
C LEU A 101 11.89 -7.49 17.59
N GLY A 102 13.04 -8.11 17.24
CA GLY A 102 13.98 -7.55 16.26
C GLY A 102 13.43 -7.48 14.84
N ALA A 103 12.46 -8.33 14.49
CA ALA A 103 11.80 -8.38 13.20
C ALA A 103 10.57 -7.45 13.10
N GLN A 104 9.95 -7.08 14.24
CA GLN A 104 8.82 -6.15 14.28
C GLN A 104 9.21 -4.71 13.91
N PHE A 105 8.32 -3.98 13.27
CA PHE A 105 8.50 -2.60 12.80
C PHE A 105 7.35 -1.69 13.25
N ALA A 106 7.57 -0.38 13.25
CA ALA A 106 6.51 0.58 13.54
C ALA A 106 5.38 0.45 12.51
N ARG A 107 4.12 0.50 12.98
CA ARG A 107 2.92 0.30 12.14
C ARG A 107 2.18 1.59 11.82
N ASP A 108 2.44 2.66 12.56
CA ASP A 108 1.94 4.00 12.25
C ASP A 108 2.85 4.72 11.26
N ALA A 109 2.26 5.54 10.39
CA ALA A 109 2.99 6.19 9.29
C ALA A 109 4.14 7.08 9.79
N THR A 110 3.95 7.78 10.91
CA THR A 110 4.93 8.72 11.47
C THR A 110 6.16 7.99 12.01
N ALA A 111 6.00 7.05 12.94
CA ALA A 111 7.11 6.31 13.52
C ALA A 111 7.79 5.41 12.48
N PHE A 112 7.02 4.85 11.54
CA PHE A 112 7.59 4.11 10.42
C PHE A 112 8.51 5.01 9.59
N SER A 113 8.04 6.18 9.16
CA SER A 113 8.83 7.13 8.36
C SER A 113 10.12 7.57 9.07
N MET A 114 10.11 7.75 10.39
CA MET A 114 11.31 8.05 11.17
C MET A 114 12.31 6.88 11.21
N SER A 115 11.82 5.65 11.20
CA SER A 115 12.66 4.45 11.30
C SER A 115 13.22 3.95 9.96
N VAL A 116 12.53 4.22 8.85
CA VAL A 116 12.90 3.71 7.51
C VAL A 116 14.33 4.05 7.09
N PRO A 117 14.88 5.25 7.30
CA PRO A 117 16.23 5.61 6.83
C PRO A 117 17.33 4.68 7.34
N THR A 118 17.18 4.16 8.56
CA THR A 118 18.14 3.24 9.21
C THR A 118 17.67 1.79 9.22
N MET A 119 16.47 1.52 8.72
CA MET A 119 15.89 0.17 8.68
C MET A 119 16.60 -0.71 7.64
N PRO A 120 17.02 -1.95 8.01
CA PRO A 120 17.60 -2.89 7.06
C PRO A 120 16.65 -3.21 5.90
N LEU A 121 17.19 -3.36 4.68
CA LEU A 121 16.42 -3.60 3.46
C LEU A 121 15.41 -4.75 3.58
N ARG A 122 15.82 -5.90 4.13
CA ARG A 122 14.92 -7.06 4.33
C ARG A 122 13.73 -6.72 5.22
N LYS A 123 13.97 -6.00 6.31
CA LYS A 123 12.91 -5.60 7.25
C LYS A 123 11.96 -4.59 6.60
N ARG A 124 12.53 -3.66 5.83
CA ARG A 124 11.79 -2.67 5.03
C ARG A 124 10.88 -3.36 4.01
N GLU A 125 11.39 -4.37 3.33
CA GLU A 125 10.66 -5.20 2.36
C GLU A 125 9.51 -6.00 2.96
N ILE A 126 9.69 -6.56 4.15
CA ILE A 126 8.62 -7.22 4.90
C ILE A 126 7.55 -6.20 5.32
N ALA A 127 7.98 -5.04 5.82
CA ALA A 127 7.08 -3.98 6.25
C ALA A 127 6.18 -3.50 5.10
N LEU A 128 6.76 -3.23 3.94
CA LEU A 128 6.00 -2.88 2.73
C LEU A 128 4.91 -3.89 2.39
N ARG A 129 5.24 -5.17 2.41
CA ARG A 129 4.28 -6.24 2.08
C ARG A 129 3.18 -6.36 3.14
N TYR A 130 3.51 -6.17 4.40
CA TYR A 130 2.53 -6.06 5.47
C TYR A 130 1.56 -4.89 5.25
N PHE A 131 2.08 -3.70 4.94
CA PHE A 131 1.25 -2.53 4.65
C PHE A 131 0.43 -2.68 3.38
N ALA A 132 0.93 -3.38 2.36
CA ALA A 132 0.16 -3.72 1.16
C ALA A 132 -1.05 -4.60 1.49
N CYS A 133 -0.88 -5.59 2.38
CA CYS A 133 -2.00 -6.40 2.88
C CYS A 133 -3.05 -5.51 3.56
N ALA A 134 -2.64 -4.68 4.52
CA ALA A 134 -3.55 -3.80 5.25
C ALA A 134 -4.27 -2.79 4.32
N PHE A 135 -3.52 -2.15 3.42
CA PHE A 135 -4.06 -1.19 2.46
C PHE A 135 -5.16 -1.80 1.59
N LEU A 136 -4.90 -2.97 0.99
CA LEU A 136 -5.87 -3.65 0.12
C LEU A 136 -7.02 -4.28 0.91
N LEU A 137 -6.77 -4.70 2.15
CA LEU A 137 -7.81 -5.23 3.04
C LEU A 137 -8.89 -4.18 3.35
N HIS A 138 -8.49 -2.94 3.59
CA HIS A 138 -9.39 -1.87 4.04
C HIS A 138 -9.98 -1.02 2.90
N ARG A 139 -9.37 -1.07 1.71
CA ARG A 139 -9.80 -0.26 0.55
C ARG A 139 -11.24 -0.49 0.07
N PRO A 140 -11.82 -1.71 0.08
CA PRO A 140 -13.23 -1.91 -0.29
C PRO A 140 -14.21 -1.16 0.62
N VAL A 141 -13.90 -1.08 1.92
CA VAL A 141 -14.71 -0.32 2.89
C VAL A 141 -14.61 1.18 2.60
N LEU A 142 -13.41 1.68 2.32
CA LEU A 142 -13.20 3.07 1.92
C LEU A 142 -13.93 3.40 0.61
N TYR A 143 -13.87 2.52 -0.39
CA TYR A 143 -14.58 2.68 -1.66
C TYR A 143 -16.07 2.90 -1.41
N PHE A 144 -16.70 2.01 -0.64
CA PHE A 144 -18.11 2.15 -0.32
C PHE A 144 -18.40 3.46 0.43
N PHE A 145 -17.58 3.81 1.41
CA PHE A 145 -17.74 5.06 2.16
C PHE A 145 -17.74 6.29 1.25
N LEU A 146 -16.86 6.33 0.25
CA LEU A 146 -16.73 7.43 -0.71
C LEU A 146 -17.86 7.48 -1.74
N HIS A 147 -18.47 6.34 -2.05
CA HIS A 147 -19.43 6.21 -3.15
C HIS A 147 -20.84 5.79 -2.70
N LYS A 148 -21.08 5.82 -1.39
CA LYS A 148 -22.32 5.37 -0.73
C LYS A 148 -23.59 5.86 -1.41
N ASP A 149 -23.66 7.15 -1.77
CA ASP A 149 -24.86 7.72 -2.40
C ASP A 149 -25.15 7.12 -3.78
N MET A 150 -24.10 6.85 -4.57
CA MET A 150 -24.22 6.18 -5.86
C MET A 150 -24.62 4.71 -5.67
N GLU A 151 -23.97 4.01 -4.74
CA GLU A 151 -24.26 2.61 -4.45
C GLU A 151 -25.71 2.41 -3.96
N TYR A 152 -26.19 3.32 -3.12
CA TYR A 152 -27.57 3.30 -2.62
C TYR A 152 -28.62 3.65 -3.67
N THR A 153 -28.24 4.40 -4.71
CA THR A 153 -29.12 4.64 -5.85
C THR A 153 -29.40 3.34 -6.62
N VAL A 154 -28.41 2.44 -6.70
CA VAL A 154 -28.54 1.15 -7.39
C VAL A 154 -29.10 0.06 -6.47
N ARG A 155 -28.61 -0.01 -5.23
CA ARG A 155 -29.01 -0.99 -4.20
C ARG A 155 -29.38 -0.25 -2.92
N PRO A 156 -30.66 0.15 -2.75
CA PRO A 156 -31.12 0.87 -1.58
C PRO A 156 -30.79 0.12 -0.29
N PRO A 157 -30.40 0.83 0.78
CA PRO A 157 -30.07 0.19 2.04
C PRO A 157 -31.32 -0.34 2.73
N ASP A 158 -31.17 -1.48 3.39
CA ASP A 158 -32.13 -1.92 4.38
C ASP A 158 -31.83 -1.27 5.76
N THR A 159 -32.69 -1.54 6.75
CA THR A 159 -32.54 -0.97 8.10
C THR A 159 -31.25 -1.43 8.79
N GLN A 160 -30.71 -2.58 8.40
CA GLN A 160 -29.47 -3.14 8.95
C GLN A 160 -28.24 -2.44 8.36
N ALA A 161 -28.23 -2.19 7.05
CA ALA A 161 -27.20 -1.44 6.35
C ALA A 161 -27.06 -0.02 6.91
N LEU A 162 -28.16 0.71 7.10
CA LEU A 162 -28.15 2.06 7.67
C LEU A 162 -27.50 2.13 9.07
N ARG A 163 -27.71 1.11 9.91
CA ARG A 163 -27.08 1.02 11.24
C ARG A 163 -25.61 0.63 11.13
N SER A 164 -25.28 -0.30 10.23
CA SER A 164 -23.90 -0.72 10.04
C SER A 164 -23.02 0.41 9.53
N ASP A 165 -23.55 1.28 8.67
CA ASP A 165 -22.83 2.41 8.10
C ASP A 165 -22.34 3.44 9.11
N GLN A 166 -22.93 3.45 10.31
CA GLN A 166 -22.53 4.31 11.41
C GLN A 166 -21.59 3.60 12.40
N ALA A 167 -21.22 2.34 12.12
CA ALA A 167 -20.40 1.57 13.02
C ALA A 167 -18.95 2.13 13.06
N PRO A 168 -18.35 2.28 14.26
CA PRO A 168 -17.02 2.87 14.41
C PRO A 168 -15.93 2.19 13.56
N TRP A 169 -16.02 0.87 13.38
CA TRP A 169 -15.04 0.08 12.63
C TRP A 169 -14.94 0.50 11.15
N ILE A 170 -15.98 1.11 10.56
CA ILE A 170 -15.93 1.60 9.18
C ILE A 170 -14.96 2.79 9.08
N LEU A 171 -15.08 3.75 10.00
CA LEU A 171 -14.18 4.90 10.03
C LEU A 171 -12.74 4.48 10.38
N GLU A 172 -12.57 3.49 11.26
CA GLU A 172 -11.26 2.89 11.54
C GLU A 172 -10.67 2.24 10.29
N SER A 173 -11.45 1.45 9.55
CA SER A 173 -11.02 0.86 8.28
C SER A 173 -10.67 1.92 7.23
N CYS A 174 -11.47 2.98 7.10
CA CYS A 174 -11.16 4.11 6.21
C CYS A 174 -9.83 4.76 6.61
N ARG A 175 -9.63 5.01 7.91
CA ARG A 175 -8.38 5.56 8.44
C ARG A 175 -7.19 4.67 8.11
N ASP A 176 -7.27 3.37 8.37
CA ASP A 176 -6.18 2.43 8.11
C ASP A 176 -5.79 2.38 6.62
N CYS A 177 -6.78 2.48 5.72
CA CYS A 177 -6.53 2.57 4.29
C CYS A 177 -5.83 3.88 3.88
N ILE A 178 -6.26 5.01 4.43
CA ILE A 178 -5.68 6.34 4.13
C ILE A 178 -4.26 6.44 4.71
N GLU A 179 -4.06 5.98 5.93
CA GLU A 179 -2.74 5.95 6.58
C GLU A 179 -1.77 5.06 5.79
N GLY A 180 -2.23 3.91 5.27
CA GLY A 180 -1.47 3.08 4.35
C GLY A 180 -1.07 3.82 3.07
N ALA A 181 -1.97 4.61 2.48
CA ALA A 181 -1.66 5.43 1.30
C ALA A 181 -0.57 6.48 1.60
N THR A 182 -0.69 7.20 2.72
CA THR A 182 0.32 8.17 3.18
C THR A 182 1.67 7.50 3.40
N LEU A 183 1.69 6.31 3.99
CA LEU A 183 2.90 5.53 4.23
C LEU A 183 3.63 5.20 2.91
N PHE A 184 2.91 4.80 1.85
CA PHE A 184 3.53 4.51 0.55
C PHE A 184 4.15 5.75 -0.11
N VAL A 185 3.57 6.93 0.07
CA VAL A 185 4.16 8.20 -0.38
C VAL A 185 5.45 8.48 0.39
N HIS A 186 5.42 8.45 1.72
CA HIS A 186 6.62 8.70 2.53
C HIS A 186 7.73 7.69 2.28
N PHE A 187 7.37 6.41 2.17
CA PHE A 187 8.30 5.36 1.79
C PHE A 187 8.98 5.68 0.47
N SER A 188 8.18 6.12 -0.50
CA SER A 188 8.66 6.52 -1.80
C SER A 188 9.57 7.75 -1.73
N CYS A 189 9.38 8.68 -0.81
CA CYS A 189 10.30 9.82 -0.67
C CYS A 189 11.63 9.42 -0.02
N ILE A 190 11.60 8.62 1.06
CA ILE A 190 12.78 8.27 1.85
C ILE A 190 13.81 7.47 1.03
N SER A 191 13.34 6.63 0.11
CA SER A 191 14.23 5.89 -0.81
C SER A 191 15.09 6.83 -1.68
N MET A 192 14.72 8.10 -1.89
CA MET A 192 15.53 9.07 -2.64
C MET A 192 16.61 9.75 -1.79
N ASP A 193 16.29 10.07 -0.54
CA ASP A 193 17.14 10.90 0.33
C ASP A 193 18.30 10.11 0.97
N SER A 194 18.23 8.78 0.96
CA SER A 194 19.32 7.96 1.48
C SER A 194 20.65 8.26 0.72
N GLN A 195 21.64 8.72 1.49
CA GLN A 195 23.04 8.87 1.06
C GLN A 195 23.75 7.50 0.94
N SER A 196 23.04 6.40 1.16
CA SER A 196 23.56 5.08 0.86
C SER A 196 23.80 4.96 -0.64
N SER A 197 24.80 4.15 -0.99
CA SER A 197 25.45 4.09 -2.30
C SER A 197 24.51 4.32 -3.50
N LYS A 198 25.04 4.86 -4.61
CA LYS A 198 24.34 4.95 -5.92
C LYS A 198 23.59 3.66 -6.34
N MET A 199 23.92 2.52 -5.73
CA MET A 199 23.32 1.21 -5.93
C MET A 199 21.95 1.03 -5.26
N GLU A 200 21.70 1.60 -4.08
CA GLU A 200 20.41 1.50 -3.36
C GLU A 200 19.35 2.47 -3.91
N ARG A 201 19.78 3.58 -4.54
CA ARG A 201 18.89 4.54 -5.22
C ARG A 201 18.20 3.97 -6.45
N SER A 202 18.70 2.86 -7.00
CA SER A 202 18.34 2.40 -8.35
C SER A 202 17.25 1.34 -8.40
N TYR A 203 16.81 0.78 -7.28
CA TYR A 203 15.82 -0.30 -7.28
C TYR A 203 14.53 0.14 -6.60
N ARG A 204 13.51 0.39 -7.42
CA ARG A 204 12.10 0.38 -6.99
C ARG A 204 11.42 -0.69 -7.78
N SER A 205 10.78 -1.60 -7.07
CA SER A 205 10.01 -2.65 -7.72
C SER A 205 8.82 -2.04 -8.45
N TRP A 206 8.35 -2.72 -9.48
CA TRP A 206 7.09 -2.36 -10.14
C TRP A 206 5.92 -2.33 -9.13
N CYS A 207 5.94 -3.23 -8.16
CA CYS A 207 4.98 -3.26 -7.05
C CYS A 207 4.95 -1.94 -6.27
N ASP A 208 6.12 -1.35 -5.97
CA ASP A 208 6.21 -0.05 -5.29
C ASP A 208 5.54 1.07 -6.09
N ILE A 209 5.73 1.06 -7.42
CA ILE A 209 5.10 2.02 -8.33
C ILE A 209 3.59 1.85 -8.37
N GLN A 210 3.10 0.60 -8.44
CA GLN A 210 1.67 0.30 -8.46
C GLN A 210 1.00 0.71 -7.14
N LEU A 211 1.64 0.43 -6.01
CA LEU A 211 1.16 0.86 -4.69
C LEU A 211 1.17 2.38 -4.57
N LEU A 212 2.20 3.07 -5.07
CA LEU A 212 2.25 4.53 -5.09
C LEU A 212 1.15 5.12 -5.99
N PHE A 213 0.90 4.52 -7.15
CA PHE A 213 -0.18 4.93 -8.06
C PHE A 213 -1.55 4.78 -7.38
N ALA A 214 -1.80 3.63 -6.75
CA ALA A 214 -3.04 3.37 -6.03
C ALA A 214 -3.19 4.30 -4.82
N ALA A 215 -2.12 4.53 -4.05
CA ALA A 215 -2.09 5.44 -2.93
C ALA A 215 -2.43 6.87 -3.37
N TYR A 216 -1.84 7.36 -4.46
CA TYR A 216 -2.16 8.67 -5.01
C TYR A 216 -3.65 8.81 -5.32
N LEU A 217 -4.22 7.86 -6.05
CA LEU A 217 -5.65 7.92 -6.41
C LEU A 217 -6.55 7.92 -5.18
N VAL A 218 -6.22 7.12 -4.15
CA VAL A 218 -6.95 7.15 -2.88
C VAL A 218 -6.84 8.52 -2.23
N LEU A 219 -5.64 9.10 -2.13
CA LEU A 219 -5.43 10.42 -1.53
C LEU A 219 -6.20 11.52 -2.28
N VAL A 220 -6.25 11.48 -3.62
CA VAL A 220 -7.05 12.41 -4.42
C VAL A 220 -8.55 12.24 -4.15
N GLN A 221 -9.05 11.01 -4.01
CA GLN A 221 -10.48 10.79 -3.77
C GLN A 221 -10.92 11.23 -2.37
N VAL A 222 -10.09 11.03 -1.34
CA VAL A 222 -10.48 11.33 0.04
C VAL A 222 -10.37 12.82 0.37
N LYS A 223 -9.52 13.59 -0.33
CA LYS A 223 -9.27 15.00 0.00
C LYS A 223 -10.51 15.89 -0.10
N SER A 224 -11.47 15.53 -0.94
CA SER A 224 -12.71 16.27 -1.16
C SER A 224 -13.84 15.88 -0.20
N VAL A 225 -13.61 14.96 0.74
CA VAL A 225 -14.65 14.41 1.63
C VAL A 225 -14.57 15.04 3.03
N PRO A 226 -15.50 15.93 3.42
CA PRO A 226 -15.43 16.67 4.68
C PRO A 226 -15.40 15.79 5.92
N ALA A 227 -16.08 14.63 5.88
CA ALA A 227 -16.12 13.69 7.01
C ALA A 227 -14.74 13.09 7.36
N LEU A 228 -13.79 13.07 6.42
CA LEU A 228 -12.46 12.50 6.61
C LEU A 228 -11.40 13.56 7.02
N VAL A 229 -11.76 14.85 7.04
CA VAL A 229 -10.86 15.96 7.43
C VAL A 229 -10.14 15.74 8.77
N PRO A 230 -10.78 15.22 9.83
CA PRO A 230 -10.08 14.95 11.10
C PRO A 230 -8.91 13.97 10.96
N ILE A 231 -8.99 13.01 10.03
CA ILE A 231 -7.93 12.02 9.78
C ILE A 231 -6.70 12.73 9.18
N PHE A 232 -6.92 13.66 8.24
CA PHE A 232 -5.81 14.39 7.58
C PHE A 232 -5.01 15.25 8.54
N ARG A 233 -5.63 15.80 9.60
CA ARG A 233 -4.90 16.59 10.62
C ARG A 233 -3.76 15.82 11.28
N VAL A 234 -3.85 14.49 11.33
CA VAL A 234 -2.82 13.62 11.92
C VAL A 234 -1.79 13.20 10.86
N LEU A 235 -2.21 13.04 9.60
CA LEU A 235 -1.38 12.50 8.51
C LEU A 235 -0.57 13.57 7.77
N GLY A 236 -0.91 14.84 7.93
CA GLY A 236 -0.17 15.97 7.34
C GLY A 236 -0.91 16.64 6.18
N ASP A 237 -0.17 17.48 5.44
CA ASP A 237 -0.72 18.21 4.29
C ASP A 237 -0.87 17.30 3.07
N MET A 238 -2.14 17.09 2.67
CA MET A 238 -2.53 16.24 1.55
C MET A 238 -2.00 16.74 0.20
N GLU A 239 -1.98 18.05 -0.03
CA GLU A 239 -1.49 18.59 -1.32
C GLU A 239 0.02 18.37 -1.44
N ASN A 240 0.75 18.54 -0.34
CA ASN A 240 2.18 18.22 -0.28
C ASN A 240 2.44 16.71 -0.49
N LEU A 241 1.61 15.81 0.05
CA LEU A 241 1.72 14.37 -0.21
C LEU A 241 1.51 14.02 -1.69
N LEU A 242 0.51 14.64 -2.34
CA LEU A 242 0.26 14.44 -3.76
C LEU A 242 1.41 14.99 -4.62
N ASP A 243 1.94 16.16 -4.30
CA ASP A 243 3.10 16.74 -4.98
C ASP A 243 4.34 15.87 -4.83
N GLN A 244 4.56 15.31 -3.64
CA GLN A 244 5.64 14.36 -3.38
C GLN A 244 5.51 13.10 -4.26
N ALA A 245 4.32 12.52 -4.33
CA ALA A 245 4.07 11.36 -5.17
C ALA A 245 4.27 11.68 -6.66
N GLU A 246 3.83 12.84 -7.16
CA GLU A 246 4.08 13.26 -8.55
C GLU A 246 5.57 13.43 -8.84
N ARG A 247 6.31 14.12 -7.96
CA ARG A 247 7.76 14.24 -8.07
C ARG A 247 8.43 12.87 -8.11
N MET A 248 7.89 11.90 -7.38
CA MET A 248 8.42 10.56 -7.44
C MET A 248 8.31 9.96 -8.83
N PHE A 249 7.14 10.06 -9.49
CA PHE A 249 6.94 9.64 -10.88
C PHE A 249 7.85 10.40 -11.87
N GLU A 250 8.13 11.69 -11.64
CA GLU A 250 9.04 12.49 -12.48
C GLU A 250 10.51 12.07 -12.37
N LEU A 251 10.91 11.60 -11.20
CA LEU A 251 12.29 11.19 -10.91
C LEU A 251 12.60 9.75 -11.34
N PHE A 252 11.58 8.96 -11.74
CA PHE A 252 11.81 7.66 -12.38
C PHE A 252 12.49 7.83 -13.74
N PRO A 253 13.22 6.80 -14.24
CA PRO A 253 13.89 6.86 -15.53
C PRO A 253 12.95 7.34 -16.65
N VAL A 254 13.25 8.52 -17.20
CA VAL A 254 12.41 9.32 -18.11
C VAL A 254 12.00 8.54 -19.39
N ASP A 255 12.74 7.50 -19.72
CA ASP A 255 12.55 6.68 -20.92
C ASP A 255 11.36 5.71 -20.81
N SER A 256 10.83 5.44 -19.61
CA SER A 256 9.67 4.56 -19.45
C SER A 256 8.36 5.25 -19.84
N LEU A 257 7.83 4.92 -21.02
CA LEU A 257 6.53 5.39 -21.49
C LEU A 257 5.41 5.11 -20.48
N LYS A 258 5.46 3.96 -19.78
CA LYS A 258 4.46 3.56 -18.78
C LYS A 258 4.40 4.58 -17.63
N ILE A 259 5.54 4.94 -17.05
CA ILE A 259 5.62 5.91 -15.95
C ILE A 259 5.11 7.29 -16.38
N ARG A 260 5.51 7.75 -17.56
CA ARG A 260 5.07 9.04 -18.09
C ARG A 260 3.55 9.08 -18.27
N LYS A 261 2.97 8.02 -18.86
CA LYS A 261 1.52 7.89 -19.01
C LYS A 261 0.79 7.76 -17.69
N SER A 262 1.35 7.03 -16.72
CA SER A 262 0.81 6.97 -15.36
C SER A 262 0.74 8.37 -14.74
N LEU A 263 1.82 9.16 -14.80
CA LEU A 263 1.82 10.53 -14.26
C LEU A 263 0.81 11.45 -14.96
N GLU A 264 0.70 11.38 -16.28
CA GLU A 264 -0.33 12.12 -17.04
C GLU A 264 -1.75 11.79 -16.55
N VAL A 265 -2.05 10.51 -16.35
CA VAL A 265 -3.34 10.06 -15.80
C VAL A 265 -3.55 10.60 -14.39
N LEU A 266 -2.57 10.46 -13.50
CA LEU A 266 -2.68 10.93 -12.11
C LEU A 266 -2.98 12.43 -12.04
N ARG A 267 -2.24 13.25 -12.79
CA ARG A 267 -2.46 14.70 -12.87
C ARG A 267 -3.84 15.06 -13.41
N SER A 268 -4.27 14.36 -14.46
CA SER A 268 -5.61 14.56 -15.02
C SER A 268 -6.70 14.23 -14.00
N GLN A 269 -6.56 13.14 -13.23
CA GLN A 269 -7.52 12.79 -12.20
C GLN A 269 -7.58 13.84 -11.08
N ARG A 270 -6.43 14.33 -10.59
CA ARG A 270 -6.37 15.40 -9.59
C ARG A 270 -7.06 16.66 -10.09
N GLN A 271 -6.74 17.12 -11.31
CA GLN A 271 -7.35 18.30 -11.92
C GLN A 271 -8.86 18.16 -12.11
N ASN A 272 -9.33 17.01 -12.59
CA ASN A 272 -10.76 16.77 -12.81
C ASN A 272 -11.55 16.76 -11.49
N LEU A 273 -11.00 16.14 -10.44
CA LEU A 273 -11.64 16.12 -9.12
C LEU A 273 -11.60 17.49 -8.44
N ASP A 274 -10.54 18.27 -8.62
CA ASP A 274 -10.46 19.66 -8.14
C ASP A 274 -11.50 20.55 -8.84
N ALA A 275 -11.71 20.37 -10.14
CA ALA A 275 -12.72 21.11 -10.90
C ALA A 275 -14.16 20.70 -10.53
N ALA A 276 -14.38 19.44 -10.16
CA ALA A 276 -15.69 18.92 -9.77
C ALA A 276 -16.04 19.17 -8.29
N SER A 277 -15.05 19.44 -7.44
CA SER A 277 -15.25 19.69 -6.01
C SER A 277 -15.71 21.14 -5.78
N PRO A 278 -16.75 21.39 -4.97
CA PRO A 278 -17.16 22.75 -4.66
C PRO A 278 -16.05 23.49 -3.92
N VAL A 279 -15.54 24.58 -4.52
CA VAL A 279 -14.62 25.50 -3.84
C VAL A 279 -15.44 26.26 -2.80
N TYR A 280 -15.33 25.86 -1.53
CA TYR A 280 -15.76 26.72 -0.44
C TYR A 280 -14.79 27.89 -0.37
N SER A 281 -15.11 28.97 -1.07
CA SER A 281 -14.53 30.28 -0.81
C SER A 281 -14.83 30.62 0.64
N HIS A 282 -13.81 30.56 1.50
CA HIS A 282 -13.89 31.19 2.81
C HIS A 282 -14.20 32.67 2.56
N GLY A 283 -15.46 33.04 2.78
CA GLY A 283 -15.89 34.42 2.75
C GLY A 283 -15.08 35.19 3.77
N SER A 284 -14.26 36.11 3.27
CA SER A 284 -13.68 37.19 4.05
C SER A 284 -14.84 37.98 4.68
N VAL A 285 -14.90 37.98 6.01
CA VAL A 285 -15.54 39.03 6.80
C VAL A 285 -14.48 39.58 7.73
#